data_AF-A0A9W5WYZ1-F1
#
_entry.id   AF-A0A9W5WYZ1-F1
#
_cell.length_a   1.000
_cell.length_b   1.000
_cell.length_c   1.000
_cell.angle_alpha   90.00
_cell.angle_beta   90.00
_cell.angle_gamma   90.00
#
_symmetry.space_group_name_H-M   'P 1'
#
loop_
_entity.id
_entity.type
_entity.pdbx_description
1 polymer ?
#
loop_
_entity_poly.entity_id
_entity_poly.type
_entity_poly.pdbx_seq_one_letter_code
_entity_poly.pdbx_strand_id
1 'polypeptide(L)'
;KRGQAHTSGVMVKAYNDWHIEDWCGAHPDRFIPMGILPLWDAQQSADEVRRLASLGCRAVTVPQHIANYGQPPWQDPHWDVMWEAVCENNTVVNIHIGTGGGLPVPSDQTSYLAYNSMLALDTGRFTADLLFSRVVKEFPTITFALSEGGIGWIPFLLERFEDVYSRQRAWTGDDLGEGLTPTDVFRRNFLSCFIRDRVGIENRHRIGLENICWEMDYPHSDSSWPDAPEQLAAELQGCSDDEIEAISWRNAARAFGYSGVERLGRENCTVAALRSRVAGKGLSTPKVAVDRIPKPGVHALTYGEMKARMATIMTGGRSSS
;
A
#
# COMPACT_ATOMS: atom_id res chain seq x y z
N LYS A 1 21.70 5.74 -20.12
CA LYS A 1 20.57 6.09 -21.02
C LYS A 1 19.27 5.79 -20.28
N ARG A 2 18.77 6.74 -19.47
CA ARG A 2 17.42 6.65 -18.90
C ARG A 2 16.41 6.82 -20.05
N GLY A 3 15.27 6.14 -19.99
CA GLY A 3 14.27 6.11 -21.06
C GLY A 3 13.87 7.51 -21.54
N GLN A 4 13.45 7.63 -22.80
CA GLN A 4 12.97 8.91 -23.33
C GLN A 4 11.70 9.29 -22.57
N ALA A 5 11.72 10.40 -21.81
CA ALA A 5 10.62 10.82 -20.94
C ALA A 5 9.27 10.88 -21.68
N HIS A 6 9.30 11.29 -22.96
CA HIS A 6 8.13 11.24 -23.82
C HIS A 6 7.56 9.82 -23.99
N THR A 7 8.41 8.84 -24.32
CA THR A 7 7.99 7.43 -24.43
C THR A 7 7.46 6.91 -23.10
N SER A 8 8.11 7.23 -21.98
CA SER A 8 7.65 6.84 -20.65
C SER A 8 6.29 7.45 -20.32
N GLY A 9 6.06 8.71 -20.66
CA GLY A 9 4.75 9.37 -20.47
C GLY A 9 3.65 8.71 -21.30
N VAL A 10 3.92 8.37 -22.57
CA VAL A 10 2.97 7.62 -23.41
C VAL A 10 2.67 6.24 -22.82
N MET A 11 3.68 5.53 -22.29
CA MET A 11 3.49 4.23 -21.66
C MET A 11 2.67 4.30 -20.37
N VAL A 12 2.91 5.31 -19.52
CA VAL A 12 2.10 5.56 -18.31
C VAL A 12 0.65 5.78 -18.67
N LYS A 13 0.39 6.67 -19.64
CA LYS A 13 -0.98 6.94 -20.09
C LYS A 13 -1.64 5.68 -20.66
N ALA A 14 -0.95 4.94 -21.53
CA ALA A 14 -1.47 3.72 -22.14
C ALA A 14 -1.77 2.63 -21.10
N TYR A 15 -0.93 2.47 -20.06
CA TYR A 15 -1.21 1.56 -18.95
C TYR A 15 -2.47 1.98 -18.19
N ASN A 16 -2.58 3.27 -17.84
CA ASN A 16 -3.72 3.79 -17.10
C ASN A 16 -5.03 3.65 -17.90
N ASP A 17 -5.00 3.93 -19.20
CA ASP A 17 -6.17 3.80 -20.08
C ASP A 17 -6.61 2.32 -20.16
N TRP A 18 -5.68 1.39 -20.41
CA TRP A 18 -5.98 -0.06 -20.38
C TRP A 18 -6.50 -0.52 -19.01
N HIS A 19 -5.88 -0.07 -17.92
CA HIS A 19 -6.27 -0.49 -16.58
C HIS A 19 -7.69 -0.04 -16.23
N ILE A 20 -8.05 1.20 -16.59
CA ILE A 20 -9.37 1.77 -16.34
C ILE A 20 -10.41 1.17 -17.28
N GLU A 21 -10.17 1.23 -18.59
CA GLU A 21 -11.18 0.91 -19.61
C GLU A 21 -11.37 -0.60 -19.79
N ASP A 22 -10.28 -1.37 -19.84
CA ASP A 22 -10.35 -2.80 -20.12
C ASP A 22 -10.40 -3.63 -18.85
N TRP A 23 -9.42 -3.45 -17.95
CA TRP A 23 -9.29 -4.32 -16.77
C TRP A 23 -10.39 -4.05 -15.73
N CYS A 24 -10.44 -2.82 -15.22
CA CYS A 24 -11.45 -2.43 -14.24
C CYS A 24 -12.83 -2.30 -14.91
N GLY A 25 -12.88 -1.79 -16.15
CA GLY A 25 -14.11 -1.65 -16.93
C GLY A 25 -14.80 -2.97 -17.27
N ALA A 26 -14.10 -4.12 -17.23
CA ALA A 26 -14.74 -5.43 -17.37
C ALA A 26 -15.67 -5.78 -16.18
N HIS A 27 -15.36 -5.29 -14.98
CA HIS A 27 -16.16 -5.51 -13.76
C HIS A 27 -16.15 -4.25 -12.87
N PRO A 28 -16.80 -3.16 -13.29
CA PRO A 28 -16.77 -1.87 -12.59
C PRO A 28 -17.53 -1.88 -11.26
N ASP A 29 -18.31 -2.95 -11.02
CA ASP A 29 -19.00 -3.30 -9.79
C ASP A 29 -18.14 -4.13 -8.82
N ARG A 30 -16.91 -4.49 -9.22
CA ARG A 30 -15.96 -5.31 -8.43
C ARG A 30 -14.58 -4.68 -8.27
N PHE A 31 -14.09 -3.97 -9.29
CA PHE A 31 -12.75 -3.40 -9.31
C PHE A 31 -12.77 -1.89 -9.02
N ILE A 32 -11.79 -1.45 -8.23
CA ILE A 32 -11.47 -0.04 -8.02
C ILE A 32 -10.20 0.24 -8.85
N PRO A 33 -10.24 1.13 -9.85
CA PRO A 33 -9.07 1.46 -10.65
C PRO A 33 -8.03 2.21 -9.82
N MET A 34 -6.75 1.94 -10.08
CA MET A 34 -5.62 2.64 -9.48
C MET A 34 -4.59 3.01 -10.56
N GLY A 35 -4.30 4.31 -10.69
CA GLY A 35 -3.36 4.81 -11.69
C GLY A 35 -1.91 4.84 -11.22
N ILE A 36 -0.98 4.80 -12.19
CA ILE A 36 0.44 5.12 -11.98
C ILE A 36 0.76 6.52 -12.48
N LEU A 37 1.78 7.16 -11.91
CA LEU A 37 2.12 8.55 -12.18
C LEU A 37 3.49 8.70 -12.88
N PRO A 38 3.69 9.73 -13.72
CA PRO A 38 4.98 10.09 -14.30
C PRO A 38 5.89 10.77 -13.26
N LEU A 39 6.46 9.98 -12.34
CA LEU A 39 7.24 10.45 -11.18
C LEU A 39 8.60 11.11 -11.50
N TRP A 40 8.87 11.48 -12.75
CA TRP A 40 10.02 12.29 -13.13
C TRP A 40 9.71 13.79 -13.22
N ASP A 41 8.43 14.15 -13.11
CA ASP A 41 7.94 15.53 -13.24
C ASP A 41 6.67 15.69 -12.41
N ALA A 42 6.72 16.57 -11.39
CA ALA A 42 5.60 16.81 -10.49
C ALA A 42 4.38 17.44 -11.18
N GLN A 43 4.57 18.30 -12.19
CA GLN A 43 3.47 18.90 -12.94
C GLN A 43 2.77 17.84 -13.81
N GLN A 44 3.54 17.00 -14.50
CA GLN A 44 2.96 15.88 -15.26
C GLN A 44 2.22 14.90 -14.34
N SER A 45 2.73 14.69 -13.11
CA SER A 45 2.05 13.87 -12.11
C SER A 45 0.73 14.50 -11.67
N ALA A 46 0.71 15.81 -11.41
CA ALA A 46 -0.50 16.55 -11.07
C ALA A 46 -1.54 16.52 -12.20
N ASP A 47 -1.11 16.72 -13.45
CA ASP A 47 -1.99 16.67 -14.62
C ASP A 47 -2.59 15.27 -14.82
N GLU A 48 -1.80 14.22 -14.60
CA GLU A 48 -2.28 12.85 -14.69
C GLU A 48 -3.26 12.51 -13.55
N VAL A 49 -3.03 12.98 -12.31
CA VAL A 49 -4.01 12.85 -11.22
C VAL A 49 -5.37 13.46 -11.61
N ARG A 50 -5.37 14.67 -12.16
CA ARG A 50 -6.62 15.34 -12.61
C ARG A 50 -7.28 14.59 -13.77
N ARG A 51 -6.48 14.08 -14.71
CA ARG A 51 -7.00 13.28 -15.84
C ARG A 51 -7.64 11.98 -15.34
N LEU A 52 -6.97 11.23 -14.47
CA LEU A 52 -7.49 10.00 -13.88
C LEU A 52 -8.80 10.25 -13.12
N ALA A 53 -8.87 11.34 -12.34
CA ALA A 53 -10.08 11.73 -11.65
C ALA A 53 -11.25 12.02 -12.61
N SER A 54 -10.99 12.66 -13.75
CA SER A 54 -12.00 12.89 -14.80
C SER A 54 -12.53 11.60 -15.44
N LEU A 55 -11.76 10.51 -15.37
CA LEU A 55 -12.13 9.17 -15.81
C LEU A 55 -12.76 8.32 -14.69
N GLY A 56 -12.97 8.91 -13.50
CA GLY A 56 -13.53 8.20 -12.34
C GLY A 56 -12.52 7.41 -11.52
N CYS A 57 -11.22 7.53 -11.80
CA CYS A 57 -10.16 6.90 -11.00
C CYS A 57 -9.67 7.87 -9.91
N ARG A 58 -9.95 7.54 -8.65
CA ARG A 58 -9.55 8.33 -7.46
C ARG A 58 -8.53 7.60 -6.58
N ALA A 59 -7.70 6.76 -7.18
CA ALA A 59 -6.60 6.10 -6.50
C ALA A 59 -5.35 6.15 -7.38
N VAL A 60 -4.22 6.47 -6.77
CA VAL A 60 -2.90 6.40 -7.43
C VAL A 60 -1.94 5.65 -6.54
N THR A 61 -0.88 5.08 -7.12
CA THR A 61 0.22 4.50 -6.35
C THR A 61 1.51 5.29 -6.49
N VAL A 62 2.24 5.43 -5.38
CA VAL A 62 3.57 6.05 -5.33
C VAL A 62 4.53 5.17 -4.52
N PRO A 63 5.84 5.19 -4.83
CA PRO A 63 6.83 4.39 -4.11
C PRO A 63 7.14 4.96 -2.72
N GLN A 64 7.48 4.08 -1.77
CA GLN A 64 8.06 4.50 -0.49
C GLN A 64 9.37 5.28 -0.69
N HIS A 65 10.29 4.73 -1.49
CA HIS A 65 11.64 5.28 -1.65
C HIS A 65 11.82 6.02 -2.98
N ILE A 66 11.14 7.16 -3.14
CA ILE A 66 11.22 7.99 -4.36
C ILE A 66 12.63 8.47 -4.68
N ALA A 67 13.45 8.70 -3.65
CA ALA A 67 14.83 9.16 -3.78
C ALA A 67 15.73 8.18 -4.57
N ASN A 68 15.44 6.88 -4.55
CA ASN A 68 16.19 5.88 -5.32
C ASN A 68 15.98 6.03 -6.83
N TYR A 69 14.96 6.77 -7.26
CA TYR A 69 14.76 7.17 -8.65
C TYR A 69 15.52 8.46 -9.01
N GLY A 70 16.22 9.07 -8.05
CA GLY A 70 16.94 10.33 -8.18
C GLY A 70 16.03 11.55 -8.11
N GLN A 71 14.89 11.42 -7.46
CA GLN A 71 13.88 12.46 -7.30
C GLN A 71 13.94 13.08 -5.88
N PRO A 72 13.44 14.31 -5.69
CA PRO A 72 13.31 14.91 -4.37
C PRO A 72 12.43 14.06 -3.45
N PRO A 73 12.67 14.07 -2.12
CA PRO A 73 11.83 13.35 -1.16
C PRO A 73 10.41 13.93 -1.16
N TRP A 74 9.42 13.17 -0.68
CA TRP A 74 7.99 13.53 -0.80
C TRP A 74 7.57 14.82 -0.10
N GLN A 75 8.32 15.22 0.92
CA GLN A 75 8.17 16.47 1.65
C GLN A 75 8.76 17.69 0.94
N ASP A 76 9.48 17.51 -0.17
CA ASP A 76 10.01 18.62 -0.94
C ASP A 76 8.86 19.39 -1.62
N PRO A 77 8.82 20.74 -1.51
CA PRO A 77 7.82 21.57 -2.18
C PRO A 77 7.69 21.36 -3.69
N HIS A 78 8.69 20.75 -4.33
CA HIS A 78 8.60 20.26 -5.70
C HIS A 78 7.31 19.46 -5.98
N TRP A 79 6.84 18.68 -5.00
CA TRP A 79 5.67 17.81 -5.12
C TRP A 79 4.35 18.48 -4.75
N ASP A 80 4.35 19.73 -4.27
CA ASP A 80 3.14 20.40 -3.78
C ASP A 80 2.04 20.45 -4.86
N VAL A 81 2.39 20.71 -6.12
CA VAL A 81 1.42 20.71 -7.24
C VAL A 81 0.72 19.37 -7.42
N MET A 82 1.38 18.26 -7.09
CA MET A 82 0.80 16.92 -7.12
C MET A 82 -0.09 16.70 -5.90
N TRP A 83 0.35 17.12 -4.71
CA TRP A 83 -0.45 17.03 -3.48
C TRP A 83 -1.73 17.88 -3.54
N GLU A 84 -1.67 19.06 -4.15
CA GLU A 84 -2.82 19.89 -4.48
C GLU A 84 -3.79 19.13 -5.38
N ALA A 85 -3.33 18.58 -6.50
CA ALA A 85 -4.16 17.81 -7.41
C ALA A 85 -4.79 16.57 -6.74
N VAL A 86 -4.06 15.89 -5.86
CA VAL A 86 -4.55 14.78 -5.05
C VAL A 86 -5.70 15.22 -4.15
N CYS A 87 -5.54 16.34 -3.43
CA CYS A 87 -6.56 16.87 -2.54
C CYS A 87 -7.78 17.41 -3.28
N GLU A 88 -7.58 18.17 -4.36
CA GLU A 88 -8.65 18.70 -5.23
C GLU A 88 -9.60 17.59 -5.71
N ASN A 89 -9.07 16.40 -5.94
CA ASN A 89 -9.80 15.28 -6.53
C ASN A 89 -10.17 14.19 -5.53
N ASN A 90 -9.89 14.37 -4.23
CA ASN A 90 -10.06 13.35 -3.19
C ASN A 90 -9.44 12.00 -3.61
N THR A 91 -8.23 12.05 -4.16
CA THR A 91 -7.51 10.88 -4.62
C THR A 91 -6.78 10.22 -3.45
N VAL A 92 -6.92 8.91 -3.28
CA VAL A 92 -6.16 8.14 -2.28
C VAL A 92 -4.78 7.80 -2.84
N VAL A 93 -3.74 8.09 -2.06
CA VAL A 93 -2.34 7.79 -2.39
C VAL A 93 -1.94 6.47 -1.76
N ASN A 94 -1.78 5.43 -2.58
CA ASN A 94 -1.48 4.08 -2.14
C ASN A 94 0.03 3.85 -2.16
N ILE A 95 0.55 3.48 -1.00
CA ILE A 95 1.97 3.31 -0.75
C ILE A 95 2.20 1.85 -0.46
N HIS A 96 2.63 1.14 -1.50
CA HIS A 96 2.88 -0.29 -1.43
C HIS A 96 4.25 -0.56 -0.83
N ILE A 97 4.31 -1.54 0.05
CA ILE A 97 5.53 -1.96 0.74
C ILE A 97 6.68 -2.28 -0.22
N GLY A 98 7.92 -1.97 0.17
CA GLY A 98 9.14 -2.38 -0.56
C GLY A 98 9.35 -1.69 -1.91
N THR A 99 8.53 -0.70 -2.26
CA THR A 99 8.59 0.01 -3.53
C THR A 99 9.62 1.14 -3.52
N GLY A 100 10.08 1.56 -4.70
CA GLY A 100 11.17 2.53 -4.81
C GLY A 100 12.56 1.88 -4.81
N GLY A 101 12.70 0.63 -5.24
CA GLY A 101 14.01 -0.02 -5.35
C GLY A 101 14.49 -0.73 -4.07
N GLY A 102 13.58 -1.01 -3.15
CA GLY A 102 13.84 -1.74 -1.90
C GLY A 102 14.19 -0.85 -0.72
N LEU A 103 14.15 -1.44 0.47
CA LEU A 103 14.50 -0.76 1.71
C LEU A 103 16.01 -0.80 2.02
N PRO A 104 16.52 0.09 2.88
CA PRO A 104 17.85 -0.05 3.45
C PRO A 104 17.97 -1.33 4.29
N VAL A 105 18.98 -2.15 4.01
CA VAL A 105 19.29 -3.37 4.78
C VAL A 105 20.53 -3.17 5.65
N PRO A 106 20.65 -3.90 6.77
CA PRO A 106 21.86 -3.87 7.60
C PRO A 106 23.14 -4.24 6.84
N SER A 107 23.08 -5.22 5.93
CA SER A 107 24.19 -5.58 5.05
C SER A 107 23.73 -6.43 3.86
N ASP A 108 24.60 -6.60 2.86
CA ASP A 108 24.37 -7.53 1.75
C ASP A 108 24.30 -9.01 2.19
N GLN A 109 24.71 -9.33 3.42
CA GLN A 109 24.60 -10.66 4.02
C GLN A 109 23.23 -10.92 4.67
N THR A 110 22.36 -9.91 4.75
CA THR A 110 20.99 -10.07 5.24
C THR A 110 20.29 -11.14 4.40
N SER A 111 19.75 -12.17 5.06
CA SER A 111 18.99 -13.20 4.34
C SER A 111 17.74 -12.57 3.72
N TYR A 112 17.30 -13.10 2.58
CA TYR A 112 16.15 -12.54 1.88
C TYR A 112 14.85 -12.68 2.69
N LEU A 113 14.75 -13.72 3.53
CA LEU A 113 13.64 -13.83 4.47
C LEU A 113 13.68 -12.73 5.55
N ALA A 114 14.87 -12.38 6.05
CA ALA A 114 15.02 -11.26 6.98
C ALA A 114 14.68 -9.92 6.30
N TYR A 115 15.07 -9.73 5.03
CA TYR A 115 14.63 -8.57 4.22
C TYR A 115 13.10 -8.50 4.16
N ASN A 116 12.43 -9.61 3.81
CA ASN A 116 10.97 -9.66 3.76
C ASN A 116 10.33 -9.33 5.12
N SER A 117 10.90 -9.81 6.23
CA SER A 117 10.38 -9.49 7.58
C SER A 117 10.56 -8.02 7.98
N MET A 118 11.52 -7.30 7.38
CA MET A 118 11.77 -5.87 7.68
C MET A 118 10.83 -4.93 6.92
N LEU A 119 10.21 -5.39 5.84
CA LEU A 119 9.36 -4.59 4.97
C LEU A 119 8.27 -3.82 5.77
N ALA A 120 7.60 -4.49 6.72
CA ALA A 120 6.54 -3.86 7.51
C ALA A 120 7.09 -2.76 8.45
N LEU A 121 8.29 -2.97 8.99
CA LEU A 121 8.98 -1.98 9.82
C LEU A 121 9.41 -0.76 9.01
N ASP A 122 9.83 -0.96 7.77
CA ASP A 122 10.16 0.14 6.86
C ASP A 122 8.93 0.96 6.48
N THR A 123 7.75 0.33 6.35
CA THR A 123 6.48 1.05 6.24
C THR A 123 6.19 1.91 7.47
N GLY A 124 6.45 1.39 8.67
CA GLY A 124 6.35 2.17 9.91
C GLY A 124 7.32 3.36 9.95
N ARG A 125 8.56 3.16 9.49
CA ARG A 125 9.56 4.23 9.35
C ARG A 125 9.10 5.31 8.37
N PHE A 126 8.61 4.91 7.21
CA PHE A 126 8.11 5.81 6.18
C PHE A 126 6.89 6.60 6.67
N THR A 127 5.99 5.94 7.42
CA THR A 127 4.84 6.60 8.06
C THR A 127 5.28 7.67 9.04
N ALA A 128 6.34 7.43 9.83
CA ALA A 128 6.89 8.44 10.73
C ALA A 128 7.37 9.68 9.97
N ASP A 129 8.06 9.49 8.83
CA ASP A 129 8.57 10.58 7.99
C ASP A 129 7.41 11.44 7.45
N LEU A 130 6.36 10.81 6.90
CA LEU A 130 5.18 11.55 6.41
C LEU A 130 4.38 12.23 7.53
N LEU A 131 4.15 11.55 8.65
CA LEU A 131 3.31 12.05 9.75
C LEU A 131 3.88 13.33 10.36
N PHE A 132 5.20 13.41 10.52
CA PHE A 132 5.88 14.62 11.02
C PHE A 132 6.27 15.59 9.90
N SER A 133 6.00 15.29 8.64
CA SER A 133 6.31 16.18 7.53
C SER A 133 5.31 17.34 7.39
N ARG A 134 5.73 18.37 6.65
CA ARG A 134 4.84 19.45 6.17
C ARG A 134 3.64 18.96 5.36
N VAL A 135 3.71 17.80 4.71
CA VAL A 135 2.70 17.34 3.73
C VAL A 135 1.34 17.20 4.41
N VAL A 136 1.25 16.46 5.51
CA VAL A 136 -0.03 16.26 6.21
C VAL A 136 -0.53 17.52 6.93
N LYS A 137 0.35 18.51 7.17
CA LYS A 137 -0.03 19.81 7.74
C LYS A 137 -0.66 20.72 6.70
N GLU A 138 -0.05 20.82 5.53
CA GLU A 138 -0.49 21.73 4.47
C GLU A 138 -1.56 21.13 3.57
N PHE A 139 -1.61 19.81 3.48
CA PHE A 139 -2.62 19.05 2.76
C PHE A 139 -3.42 18.17 3.73
N PRO A 140 -4.15 18.75 4.70
CA PRO A 140 -4.76 17.99 5.80
C PRO A 140 -5.84 17.00 5.35
N THR A 141 -6.37 17.12 4.12
CA THR A 141 -7.34 16.21 3.53
C THR A 141 -6.71 15.04 2.76
N ILE A 142 -5.38 14.99 2.65
CA ILE A 142 -4.70 13.89 1.94
C ILE A 142 -4.92 12.57 2.69
N THR A 143 -5.15 11.50 1.94
CA THR A 143 -5.26 10.14 2.49
C THR A 143 -4.19 9.25 1.88
N PHE A 144 -3.34 8.70 2.74
CA PHE A 144 -2.35 7.68 2.39
C PHE A 144 -2.85 6.31 2.80
N ALA A 145 -2.86 5.35 1.88
CA ALA A 145 -3.14 3.94 2.18
C ALA A 145 -1.83 3.15 2.20
N LEU A 146 -1.48 2.59 3.35
CA LEU A 146 -0.28 1.78 3.58
C LEU A 146 -0.58 0.32 3.16
N SER A 147 -0.43 0.03 1.87
CA SER A 147 -0.74 -1.27 1.27
C SER A 147 0.34 -2.31 1.60
N GLU A 148 -0.07 -3.53 1.96
CA GLU A 148 0.79 -4.63 2.41
C GLU A 148 1.62 -4.31 3.67
N GLY A 149 1.36 -3.16 4.31
CA GLY A 149 2.17 -2.59 5.38
C GLY A 149 2.14 -3.34 6.71
N GLY A 150 1.13 -4.18 6.92
CA GLY A 150 0.79 -4.72 8.22
C GLY A 150 0.30 -3.64 9.19
N ILE A 151 -0.27 -4.08 10.31
CA ILE A 151 -0.94 -3.18 11.27
C ILE A 151 -0.46 -3.35 12.71
N GLY A 152 0.24 -4.44 13.04
CA GLY A 152 0.71 -4.76 14.39
C GLY A 152 1.78 -3.81 14.93
N TRP A 153 2.52 -3.11 14.05
CA TRP A 153 3.51 -2.10 14.45
C TRP A 153 2.87 -0.77 14.87
N ILE A 154 1.65 -0.49 14.40
CA ILE A 154 1.01 0.84 14.53
C ILE A 154 0.79 1.23 15.99
N PRO A 155 0.21 0.39 16.89
CA PRO A 155 -0.01 0.79 18.28
C PRO A 155 1.29 1.19 19.00
N PHE A 156 2.38 0.47 18.72
CA PHE A 156 3.69 0.78 19.28
C PHE A 156 4.23 2.11 18.74
N LEU A 157 4.16 2.33 17.41
CA LEU A 157 4.64 3.59 16.85
C LEU A 157 3.79 4.79 17.25
N LEU A 158 2.46 4.66 17.35
CA LEU A 158 1.61 5.74 17.87
C LEU A 158 2.01 6.13 19.29
N GLU A 159 2.16 5.15 20.19
CA GLU A 159 2.64 5.40 21.57
C GLU A 159 4.01 6.11 21.56
N ARG A 160 4.91 5.66 20.70
CA ARG A 160 6.23 6.29 20.55
C ARG A 160 6.14 7.70 19.99
N PHE A 161 5.26 7.96 19.01
CA PHE A 161 5.06 9.27 18.39
C PHE A 161 4.50 10.26 19.40
N GLU A 162 3.50 9.88 20.19
CA GLU A 162 2.98 10.69 21.31
C GLU A 162 4.09 11.06 22.29
N ASP A 163 4.91 10.07 22.63
CA ASP A 163 5.96 10.24 23.63
C ASP A 163 7.07 11.19 23.16
N VAL A 164 7.56 11.01 21.93
CA VAL A 164 8.58 11.91 21.38
C VAL A 164 8.00 13.30 21.11
N TYR A 165 6.77 13.40 20.61
CA TYR A 165 6.15 14.69 20.32
C TYR A 165 5.94 15.50 21.60
N SER A 166 5.39 14.90 22.66
CA SER A 166 5.16 15.59 23.94
C SER A 166 6.45 16.12 24.60
N ARG A 167 7.58 15.41 24.42
CA ARG A 167 8.85 15.76 25.09
C ARG A 167 9.80 16.58 24.23
N GLN A 168 9.75 16.44 22.90
CA GLN A 168 10.81 16.92 22.01
C GLN A 168 10.37 18.05 21.08
N ARG A 169 9.05 18.17 20.79
CA ARG A 169 8.54 19.13 19.79
C ARG A 169 8.98 20.58 20.02
N ALA A 170 9.14 20.98 21.29
CA ALA A 170 9.52 22.34 21.64
C ALA A 170 10.95 22.71 21.20
N TRP A 171 11.89 21.75 21.18
CA TRP A 171 13.27 22.00 20.76
C TRP A 171 13.54 21.58 19.32
N THR A 172 12.83 20.59 18.80
CA THR A 172 12.92 20.19 17.39
C THR A 172 12.20 21.16 16.46
N GLY A 173 11.22 21.91 16.99
CA GLY A 173 10.38 22.82 16.21
C GLY A 173 9.22 22.11 15.50
N ASP A 174 8.98 20.84 15.78
CA ASP A 174 7.86 20.09 15.20
C ASP A 174 6.51 20.63 15.71
N ASP A 175 5.59 20.87 14.78
CA ASP A 175 4.25 21.36 15.11
C ASP A 175 3.21 20.78 14.15
N LEU A 176 2.34 19.91 14.70
CA LEU A 176 1.26 19.24 13.98
C LEU A 176 0.01 20.13 13.84
N GLY A 177 -0.01 21.31 14.44
CA GLY A 177 -1.15 22.20 14.50
C GLY A 177 -1.83 22.23 15.87
N GLU A 178 -2.69 23.23 16.08
CA GLU A 178 -3.29 23.49 17.38
C GLU A 178 -4.16 22.31 17.86
N GLY A 179 -3.77 21.74 19.01
CA GLY A 179 -4.52 20.67 19.67
C GLY A 179 -4.42 19.27 19.05
N LEU A 180 -3.67 19.10 17.95
CA LEU A 180 -3.53 17.80 17.29
C LEU A 180 -2.44 16.95 17.91
N THR A 181 -2.76 15.69 18.20
CA THR A 181 -1.79 14.66 18.57
C THR A 181 -1.29 13.90 17.33
N PRO A 182 -0.12 13.24 17.40
CA PRO A 182 0.31 12.29 16.37
C PRO A 182 -0.76 11.24 16.04
N THR A 183 -1.50 10.74 17.03
CA THR A 183 -2.59 9.79 16.82
C THR A 183 -3.75 10.42 16.04
N ASP A 184 -4.11 11.68 16.30
CA ASP A 184 -5.14 12.39 15.53
C ASP A 184 -4.71 12.56 14.07
N VAL A 185 -3.45 12.94 13.84
CA VAL A 185 -2.89 13.06 12.47
C VAL A 185 -2.87 11.70 11.77
N PHE A 186 -2.46 10.63 12.46
CA PHE A 186 -2.49 9.28 11.90
C PHE A 186 -3.91 8.90 11.47
N ARG A 187 -4.88 9.04 12.38
CA ARG A 187 -6.27 8.65 12.12
C ARG A 187 -6.94 9.52 11.05
N ARG A 188 -6.50 10.76 10.88
CA ARG A 188 -6.99 11.67 9.83
C ARG A 188 -6.43 11.31 8.45
N ASN A 189 -5.14 11.00 8.35
CA ASN A 189 -4.44 10.96 7.06
C ASN A 189 -4.04 9.57 6.58
N PHE A 190 -4.15 8.52 7.40
CA PHE A 190 -3.62 7.20 7.06
C PHE A 190 -4.69 6.10 7.15
N LEU A 191 -4.71 5.25 6.13
CA LEU A 191 -5.32 3.93 6.12
C LEU A 191 -4.20 2.90 6.13
N SER A 192 -4.45 1.72 6.69
CA SER A 192 -3.46 0.65 6.76
C SER A 192 -4.08 -0.66 6.37
N CYS A 193 -3.33 -1.41 5.56
CA CYS A 193 -3.75 -2.70 5.05
C CYS A 193 -2.96 -3.84 5.68
N PHE A 194 -3.59 -5.02 5.73
CA PHE A 194 -2.95 -6.23 6.21
C PHE A 194 -3.49 -7.47 5.50
N ILE A 195 -2.63 -8.49 5.39
CA ILE A 195 -2.99 -9.81 4.90
C ILE A 195 -3.38 -10.73 6.07
N ARG A 196 -2.46 -10.91 7.03
CA ARG A 196 -2.59 -11.68 8.27
C ARG A 196 -1.79 -10.98 9.37
N ASP A 197 -2.46 -10.52 10.43
CA ASP A 197 -1.80 -9.76 11.50
C ASP A 197 -2.61 -9.81 12.81
N ARG A 198 -2.50 -10.93 13.53
CA ARG A 198 -3.21 -11.14 14.79
C ARG A 198 -2.96 -10.02 15.80
N VAL A 199 -1.71 -9.60 15.93
CA VAL A 199 -1.30 -8.55 16.89
C VAL A 199 -2.03 -7.24 16.58
N GLY A 200 -2.10 -6.86 15.31
CA GLY A 200 -2.84 -5.67 14.91
C GLY A 200 -4.35 -5.78 15.14
N ILE A 201 -4.97 -6.94 14.88
CA ILE A 201 -6.40 -7.15 15.13
C ILE A 201 -6.75 -7.09 16.63
N GLU A 202 -5.92 -7.68 17.48
CA GLU A 202 -6.06 -7.57 18.94
C GLU A 202 -5.96 -6.11 19.42
N ASN A 203 -5.22 -5.26 18.70
CA ASN A 203 -5.02 -3.85 19.02
C ASN A 203 -5.82 -2.88 18.15
N ARG A 204 -6.80 -3.35 17.36
CA ARG A 204 -7.53 -2.56 16.35
C ARG A 204 -8.12 -1.23 16.86
N HIS A 205 -8.56 -1.17 18.12
CA HIS A 205 -9.10 0.07 18.70
C HIS A 205 -8.02 1.10 19.04
N ARG A 206 -6.79 0.66 19.34
CA ARG A 206 -5.65 1.56 19.54
C ARG A 206 -5.25 2.20 18.21
N ILE A 207 -5.27 1.41 17.13
CA ILE A 207 -5.01 1.86 15.76
C ILE A 207 -6.08 2.87 15.33
N GLY A 208 -7.34 2.49 15.50
CA GLY A 208 -8.49 3.17 14.92
C GLY A 208 -9.17 2.22 13.94
N LEU A 209 -10.32 1.67 14.34
CA LEU A 209 -11.03 0.66 13.56
C LEU A 209 -11.32 1.14 12.13
N GLU A 210 -11.62 2.42 11.96
CA GLU A 210 -11.93 3.03 10.68
C GLU A 210 -10.72 3.15 9.74
N ASN A 211 -9.51 3.03 10.26
CA ASN A 211 -8.27 3.15 9.51
C ASN A 211 -7.76 1.81 8.97
N ILE A 212 -8.44 0.70 9.29
CA ILE A 212 -7.98 -0.66 8.95
C ILE A 212 -8.74 -1.18 7.74
N CYS A 213 -8.02 -1.60 6.71
CA CYS A 213 -8.56 -2.32 5.56
C CYS A 213 -7.91 -3.70 5.48
N TRP A 214 -8.66 -4.73 5.13
CA TRP A 214 -8.08 -6.03 4.81
C TRP A 214 -7.75 -6.15 3.32
N GLU A 215 -6.67 -6.86 3.00
CA GLU A 215 -6.32 -7.24 1.63
C GLU A 215 -5.87 -8.71 1.54
N MET A 216 -6.03 -9.33 0.36
CA MET A 216 -5.60 -10.72 0.15
C MET A 216 -4.27 -10.87 -0.58
N ASP A 217 -3.77 -9.77 -1.15
CA ASP A 217 -2.53 -9.67 -1.91
C ASP A 217 -2.34 -10.73 -3.02
N TYR A 218 -3.39 -10.94 -3.83
CA TYR A 218 -3.28 -11.86 -4.96
C TYR A 218 -2.48 -11.23 -6.11
N PRO A 219 -1.57 -11.96 -6.79
CA PRO A 219 -1.28 -13.39 -6.67
C PRO A 219 0.05 -13.71 -5.95
N HIS A 220 0.51 -12.86 -5.03
CA HIS A 220 1.82 -13.04 -4.41
C HIS A 220 1.93 -14.33 -3.60
N SER A 221 3.17 -14.73 -3.30
CA SER A 221 3.45 -15.98 -2.58
C SER A 221 2.89 -16.01 -1.15
N ASP A 222 2.71 -14.84 -0.56
CA ASP A 222 2.14 -14.59 0.77
C ASP A 222 0.65 -14.25 0.73
N SER A 223 0.03 -14.28 -0.46
CA SER A 223 -1.41 -14.14 -0.64
C SER A 223 -2.21 -15.11 0.23
N SER A 224 -3.41 -14.69 0.62
CA SER A 224 -4.39 -15.57 1.28
C SER A 224 -5.19 -16.44 0.30
N TRP A 225 -4.95 -16.33 -1.00
CA TRP A 225 -5.63 -17.14 -2.02
C TRP A 225 -5.27 -18.64 -1.94
N PRO A 226 -6.22 -19.58 -2.15
CA PRO A 226 -7.63 -19.39 -2.51
C PRO A 226 -8.60 -19.34 -1.32
N ASP A 227 -8.12 -19.53 -0.09
CA ASP A 227 -8.95 -19.62 1.12
C ASP A 227 -9.00 -18.31 1.89
N ALA A 228 -8.98 -17.19 1.16
CA ALA A 228 -8.85 -15.87 1.75
C ALA A 228 -9.98 -15.55 2.76
N PRO A 229 -11.26 -15.90 2.50
CA PRO A 229 -12.33 -15.69 3.47
C PRO A 229 -12.16 -16.51 4.75
N GLU A 230 -11.73 -17.77 4.67
CA GLU A 230 -11.50 -18.62 5.84
C GLU A 230 -10.35 -18.11 6.70
N GLN A 231 -9.24 -17.71 6.07
CA GLN A 231 -8.10 -17.15 6.76
C GLN A 231 -8.46 -15.83 7.46
N LEU A 232 -9.18 -14.93 6.76
CA LEU A 232 -9.66 -13.69 7.38
C LEU A 232 -10.62 -13.95 8.54
N ALA A 233 -11.58 -14.87 8.39
CA ALA A 233 -12.51 -15.22 9.46
C ALA A 233 -11.79 -15.75 10.70
N ALA A 234 -10.70 -16.50 10.52
CA ALA A 234 -9.87 -16.95 11.63
C ALA A 234 -9.15 -15.77 12.33
N GLU A 235 -8.62 -14.80 11.57
CA GLU A 235 -7.96 -13.61 12.12
C GLU A 235 -8.92 -12.70 12.90
N LEU A 236 -10.17 -12.56 12.43
CA LEU A 236 -11.17 -11.69 13.03
C LEU A 236 -11.91 -12.31 14.24
N GLN A 237 -11.46 -13.44 14.76
CA GLN A 237 -12.03 -14.00 16.00
C GLN A 237 -12.01 -12.97 17.14
N GLY A 238 -13.17 -12.73 17.75
CA GLY A 238 -13.33 -11.72 18.80
C GLY A 238 -13.70 -10.32 18.30
N CYS A 239 -13.90 -10.14 16.98
CA CYS A 239 -14.56 -8.97 16.42
C CYS A 239 -16.08 -9.18 16.37
N SER A 240 -16.84 -8.10 16.56
CA SER A 240 -18.28 -8.02 16.28
C SER A 240 -18.55 -8.00 14.78
N ASP A 241 -19.80 -8.28 14.39
CA ASP A 241 -20.21 -8.25 12.98
C ASP A 241 -19.96 -6.87 12.34
N ASP A 242 -20.18 -5.78 13.08
CA ASP A 242 -19.92 -4.42 12.61
C ASP A 242 -18.41 -4.19 12.36
N GLU A 243 -17.55 -4.63 13.27
CA GLU A 243 -16.09 -4.55 13.09
C GLU A 243 -15.61 -5.39 11.90
N ILE A 244 -16.17 -6.60 11.74
CA ILE A 244 -15.88 -7.47 10.60
C ILE A 244 -16.23 -6.75 9.30
N GLU A 245 -17.41 -6.12 9.20
CA GLU A 245 -17.80 -5.35 8.03
C GLU A 245 -16.94 -4.10 7.81
N ALA A 246 -16.58 -3.40 8.89
CA ALA A 246 -15.70 -2.24 8.84
C ALA A 246 -14.37 -2.61 8.15
N ILE A 247 -13.70 -3.62 8.70
CA ILE A 247 -12.37 -4.07 8.27
C ILE A 247 -12.40 -4.74 6.88
N SER A 248 -13.40 -5.59 6.63
CA SER A 248 -13.42 -6.41 5.41
C SER A 248 -13.82 -5.65 4.14
N TRP A 249 -14.62 -4.58 4.26
CA TRP A 249 -15.02 -3.82 3.06
C TRP A 249 -15.46 -2.37 3.29
N ARG A 250 -16.14 -2.00 4.38
CA ARG A 250 -16.75 -0.67 4.51
C ARG A 250 -15.71 0.45 4.56
N ASN A 251 -14.59 0.24 5.25
CA ASN A 251 -13.53 1.23 5.32
C ASN A 251 -12.94 1.52 3.94
N ALA A 252 -12.65 0.47 3.15
CA ALA A 252 -12.20 0.62 1.77
C ALA A 252 -13.28 1.27 0.88
N ALA A 253 -14.54 0.86 1.00
CA ALA A 253 -15.65 1.47 0.26
C ALA A 253 -15.75 2.98 0.51
N ARG A 254 -15.66 3.41 1.77
CA ARG A 254 -15.64 4.83 2.16
C ARG A 254 -14.43 5.57 1.59
N ALA A 255 -13.24 5.03 1.81
CA ALA A 255 -11.98 5.67 1.43
C ALA A 255 -11.85 5.88 -0.09
N PHE A 256 -12.23 4.88 -0.86
CA PHE A 256 -12.08 4.88 -2.32
C PHE A 256 -13.35 5.33 -3.06
N GLY A 257 -14.40 5.76 -2.35
CA GLY A 257 -15.68 6.16 -2.95
C GLY A 257 -16.36 5.03 -3.74
N TYR A 258 -16.22 3.79 -3.27
CA TYR A 258 -16.64 2.60 -3.99
C TYR A 258 -17.99 2.05 -3.47
N SER A 259 -18.96 1.92 -4.38
CA SER A 259 -20.33 1.46 -4.09
C SER A 259 -20.65 0.07 -4.68
N GLY A 260 -19.64 -0.77 -4.95
CA GLY A 260 -19.86 -2.07 -5.60
C GLY A 260 -20.76 -3.01 -4.81
N VAL A 261 -20.63 -3.07 -3.47
CA VAL A 261 -21.49 -3.91 -2.61
C VAL A 261 -22.95 -3.45 -2.68
N GLU A 262 -23.20 -2.14 -2.67
CA GLU A 262 -24.54 -1.57 -2.80
C GLU A 262 -25.14 -1.85 -4.18
N ARG A 263 -24.36 -1.69 -5.25
CA ARG A 263 -24.77 -1.96 -6.64
C ARG A 263 -25.08 -3.44 -6.87
N LEU A 264 -24.31 -4.34 -6.26
CA LEU A 264 -24.47 -5.78 -6.40
C LEU A 264 -25.59 -6.35 -5.52
N GLY A 265 -25.96 -5.68 -4.44
CA GLY A 265 -26.76 -6.26 -3.36
C GLY A 265 -25.91 -7.11 -2.41
N ARG A 266 -26.12 -6.92 -1.11
CA ARG A 266 -25.29 -7.55 -0.07
C ARG A 266 -25.35 -9.08 -0.12
N GLU A 267 -26.53 -9.63 -0.35
CA GLU A 267 -26.78 -11.07 -0.47
C GLU A 267 -25.95 -11.72 -1.59
N ASN A 268 -25.64 -10.95 -2.64
CA ASN A 268 -24.85 -11.37 -3.78
C ASN A 268 -23.33 -11.27 -3.56
N CYS A 269 -22.91 -10.61 -2.48
CA CYS A 269 -21.51 -10.40 -2.12
C CYS A 269 -21.01 -11.36 -1.03
N THR A 270 -21.86 -12.29 -0.57
CA THR A 270 -21.44 -13.30 0.40
C THR A 270 -20.42 -14.27 -0.21
N VAL A 271 -19.56 -14.86 0.62
CA VAL A 271 -18.58 -15.88 0.18
C VAL A 271 -19.27 -17.03 -0.57
N ALA A 272 -20.41 -17.49 -0.05
CA ALA A 272 -21.20 -18.54 -0.69
C ALA A 272 -21.71 -18.11 -2.08
N ALA A 273 -22.35 -16.94 -2.18
CA ALA A 273 -22.87 -16.43 -3.45
C ALA A 273 -21.75 -16.25 -4.50
N LEU A 274 -20.62 -15.67 -4.10
CA LEU A 274 -19.47 -15.44 -5.00
C LEU A 274 -18.84 -16.76 -5.46
N ARG A 275 -18.71 -17.76 -4.58
CA ARG A 275 -18.22 -19.10 -4.95
C ARG A 275 -19.15 -19.83 -5.91
N SER A 276 -20.47 -19.72 -5.71
CA SER A 276 -21.45 -20.31 -6.64
C SER A 276 -21.31 -19.75 -8.06
N ARG A 277 -20.98 -18.46 -8.23
CA ARG A 277 -20.79 -17.83 -9.55
C ARG A 277 -19.59 -18.37 -10.33
N VAL A 278 -18.60 -18.91 -9.63
CA VAL A 278 -17.38 -19.45 -10.23
C VAL A 278 -17.27 -20.96 -10.09
N ALA A 279 -18.33 -21.63 -9.64
CA ALA A 279 -18.38 -23.07 -9.52
C ALA A 279 -18.03 -23.72 -10.88
N GLY A 280 -17.08 -24.66 -10.86
CA GLY A 280 -16.60 -25.34 -12.08
C GLY A 280 -15.58 -24.57 -12.91
N LYS A 281 -15.27 -23.30 -12.59
CA LYS A 281 -14.09 -22.62 -13.11
C LYS A 281 -12.89 -23.13 -12.31
N GLY A 282 -11.93 -23.78 -12.95
CA GLY A 282 -10.74 -24.38 -12.33
C GLY A 282 -9.80 -23.34 -11.71
N LEU A 283 -10.22 -22.72 -10.61
CA LEU A 283 -9.52 -21.67 -9.87
C LEU A 283 -8.45 -22.21 -8.92
N SER A 284 -8.12 -23.50 -9.01
CA SER A 284 -7.10 -24.16 -8.20
C SER A 284 -5.70 -23.76 -8.67
N THR A 285 -5.13 -22.71 -8.10
CA THR A 285 -3.68 -22.53 -8.07
C THR A 285 -3.09 -23.31 -6.89
N PRO A 286 -1.84 -23.82 -6.99
CA PRO A 286 -1.22 -24.55 -5.90
C PRO A 286 -1.07 -23.65 -4.67
N LYS A 287 -1.48 -24.15 -3.50
CA LYS A 287 -1.12 -23.53 -2.22
C LYS A 287 0.39 -23.60 -2.03
N VAL A 288 0.99 -22.54 -1.51
CA VAL A 288 2.37 -22.63 -0.99
C VAL A 288 2.32 -23.54 0.23
N ALA A 289 3.02 -24.68 0.17
CA ALA A 289 3.11 -25.63 1.27
C ALA A 289 3.91 -25.02 2.42
N VAL A 290 3.25 -24.80 3.57
CA VAL A 290 3.83 -24.13 4.76
C VAL A 290 4.82 -25.01 5.54
N ASP A 291 4.80 -26.32 5.29
CA ASP A 291 5.70 -27.33 5.87
C ASP A 291 6.94 -27.59 4.99
N ARG A 292 7.04 -26.93 3.84
CA ARG A 292 8.17 -27.09 2.92
C ARG A 292 9.44 -26.50 3.52
N ILE A 293 10.39 -27.39 3.87
CA ILE A 293 11.73 -26.99 4.28
C ILE A 293 12.70 -26.89 3.09
N PRO A 294 13.77 -26.08 3.20
CA PRO A 294 14.84 -26.06 2.21
C PRO A 294 15.44 -27.46 1.99
N LYS A 295 15.85 -27.75 0.75
CA LYS A 295 16.57 -29.00 0.44
C LYS A 295 17.92 -29.02 1.16
N PRO A 296 18.44 -30.20 1.58
CA PRO A 296 19.78 -30.32 2.14
C PRO A 296 20.84 -29.70 1.22
N GLY A 297 21.79 -28.97 1.79
CA GLY A 297 22.89 -28.32 1.06
C GLY A 297 22.54 -26.98 0.39
N VAL A 298 21.31 -26.47 0.54
CA VAL A 298 20.93 -25.13 0.08
C VAL A 298 21.20 -24.11 1.19
N HIS A 299 21.89 -23.01 0.87
CA HIS A 299 22.04 -21.87 1.78
C HIS A 299 20.93 -20.84 1.59
N ALA A 300 20.69 -20.02 2.63
CA ALA A 300 19.73 -18.92 2.54
C ALA A 300 20.24 -17.87 1.54
N LEU A 301 19.39 -17.52 0.56
CA LEU A 301 19.68 -16.44 -0.38
C LEU A 301 19.88 -15.14 0.40
N THR A 302 20.95 -14.42 0.13
CA THR A 302 21.18 -13.09 0.72
C THR A 302 20.60 -11.98 -0.15
N TYR A 303 20.42 -10.80 0.43
CA TYR A 303 19.99 -9.60 -0.28
C TYR A 303 20.98 -9.23 -1.39
N GLY A 304 22.29 -9.31 -1.13
CA GLY A 304 23.33 -9.07 -2.13
C GLY A 304 23.25 -10.03 -3.32
N GLU A 305 23.02 -11.32 -3.05
CA GLU A 305 22.82 -12.33 -4.11
C GLU A 305 21.56 -12.05 -4.93
N MET A 306 20.45 -11.68 -4.28
CA MET A 306 19.21 -11.34 -4.99
C MET A 306 19.36 -10.08 -5.83
N LYS A 307 20.01 -9.03 -5.30
CA LYS A 307 20.32 -7.81 -6.04
C LYS A 307 21.14 -8.09 -7.29
N ALA A 308 22.15 -8.95 -7.20
CA ALA A 308 22.96 -9.36 -8.35
C ALA A 308 22.13 -10.13 -9.41
N ARG A 309 21.22 -11.02 -8.97
CA ARG A 309 20.28 -11.72 -9.87
C ARG A 309 19.37 -10.74 -10.60
N MET A 310 18.77 -9.79 -9.90
CA MET A 310 17.87 -8.79 -10.51
C MET A 310 18.61 -7.88 -11.49
N ALA A 311 19.83 -7.45 -11.17
CA ALA A 311 20.66 -6.67 -12.09
C ALA A 311 20.93 -7.42 -13.40
N THR A 312 21.19 -8.72 -13.32
CA THR A 312 21.43 -9.59 -14.49
C THR A 312 20.19 -9.72 -15.37
N ILE A 313 19.00 -9.79 -14.76
CA ILE A 313 17.73 -9.83 -15.50
C ILE A 313 17.50 -8.51 -16.25
N MET A 314 17.75 -7.36 -15.60
CA MET A 314 17.59 -6.04 -16.21
C MET A 314 18.55 -5.78 -17.37
N THR A 315 19.72 -6.44 -17.41
CA THR A 315 20.67 -6.35 -18.54
C THR A 315 20.45 -7.44 -19.60
N GLY A 316 19.39 -8.24 -19.50
CA GLY A 316 19.11 -9.33 -20.44
C GLY A 316 20.17 -10.43 -20.41
N GLY A 317 20.76 -10.71 -19.25
CA GLY A 317 21.77 -11.76 -19.08
C GLY A 317 23.18 -11.38 -19.54
N ARG A 318 23.42 -10.13 -19.95
CA ARG A 318 24.77 -9.66 -20.29
C ARG A 318 25.51 -9.29 -19.01
N SER A 319 26.51 -10.09 -18.65
CA SER A 319 27.50 -9.68 -17.64
C SER A 319 28.25 -8.47 -18.19
N SER A 320 28.40 -7.42 -17.37
CA SER A 320 29.35 -6.35 -17.65
C SER A 320 30.77 -6.94 -17.61
N SER A 321 31.34 -7.20 -18.78
CA SER A 321 32.78 -7.43 -18.95
C SER A 321 33.56 -6.15 -18.71
#